data_AF-A0A6A5SWY1-F1
#
_entry.id   AF-A0A6A5SWY1-F1
#
_cell.length_a   1.000
_cell.length_b   1.000
_cell.length_c   1.000
_cell.angle_alpha   90.00
_cell.angle_beta   90.00
_cell.angle_gamma   90.00
#
_symmetry.space_group_name_H-M   'P 1'
#
loop_
_entity.id
_entity.type
_entity.pdbx_description
1 polymer ?
#
loop_
_entity_poly.entity_id
_entity_poly.type
_entity_poly.pdbx_seq_one_letter_code
_entity_poly.pdbx_strand_id
1 'polypeptide(L)'
;MLRLLNRLIGRHENTLPPFDFARNRFHVQKKWPPSLRELTEKQQFRFERKFKRRIKAKSIRPMWNKWTKIVQWSLISFIVVYGVLFHDFSKDPMNPRQGEQPFEGLRQRMWGLLGNFYTHTETAFKGAGAVRGVRAPGSALEEPEGRNSPTRQS
;
A
#
# COMPACT_ATOMS: atom_id res chain seq x y z
N MET A 1 7.33 -27.59 1.60
CA MET A 1 6.97 -26.45 0.70
C MET A 1 7.73 -25.15 1.00
N LEU A 2 8.15 -24.88 2.23
CA LEU A 2 8.86 -23.63 2.63
C LEU A 2 10.26 -23.44 1.99
N ARG A 3 10.92 -24.51 1.52
CA ARG A 3 12.24 -24.42 0.85
C ARG A 3 12.20 -23.76 -0.54
N LEU A 4 11.07 -23.82 -1.23
CA LEU A 4 10.91 -23.21 -2.56
C LEU A 4 10.67 -21.69 -2.47
N LEU A 5 9.98 -21.21 -1.44
CA LEU A 5 9.77 -19.77 -1.22
C LEU A 5 11.09 -19.04 -0.90
N ASN A 6 11.95 -19.64 -0.06
CA ASN A 6 13.26 -19.05 0.25
C ASN A 6 14.16 -18.96 -0.98
N ARG A 7 13.98 -19.85 -1.96
CA ARG A 7 14.74 -19.86 -3.22
C ARG A 7 14.27 -18.80 -4.23
N LEU A 8 13.04 -18.29 -4.10
CA LEU A 8 12.51 -17.21 -4.95
C LEU A 8 12.81 -15.81 -4.40
N ILE A 9 12.93 -15.68 -3.08
CA ILE A 9 13.10 -14.39 -2.38
C ILE A 9 14.58 -14.14 -2.01
N GLY A 10 15.37 -15.19 -1.83
CA GLY A 10 16.80 -15.08 -1.56
C GLY A 10 17.58 -14.53 -2.75
N ARG A 11 18.04 -13.28 -2.65
CA ARG A 11 19.18 -12.82 -3.45
C ARG A 11 20.33 -13.80 -3.20
N HIS A 12 20.75 -14.50 -4.23
CA HIS A 12 21.95 -15.32 -4.18
C HIS A 12 23.14 -14.36 -4.08
N GLU A 13 23.63 -14.09 -2.88
CA GLU A 13 24.92 -13.44 -2.71
C GLU A 13 25.98 -14.40 -3.23
N ASN A 14 26.73 -13.99 -4.25
CA ASN A 14 27.77 -14.83 -4.82
C ASN A 14 28.89 -14.94 -3.78
N THR A 15 29.10 -16.12 -3.21
CA THR A 15 30.14 -16.43 -2.21
C THR A 15 31.53 -16.57 -2.83
N LEU A 16 31.70 -16.08 -4.06
CA LEU A 16 32.95 -16.19 -4.78
C LEU A 16 33.93 -15.13 -4.24
N PRO A 17 35.22 -15.49 -4.04
CA PRO A 17 36.22 -14.51 -3.70
C PRO A 17 36.26 -13.40 -4.78
N PRO A 18 36.68 -12.17 -4.45
CA PRO A 18 36.79 -11.10 -5.41
C PRO A 18 37.63 -11.56 -6.62
N PHE A 19 37.14 -11.23 -7.82
CA PHE A 19 37.73 -11.72 -9.06
C PHE A 19 39.17 -11.19 -9.21
N ASP A 20 40.14 -12.07 -9.09
CA ASP A 20 41.55 -11.75 -9.30
C ASP A 20 41.98 -12.11 -10.73
N PHE A 21 42.37 -11.09 -11.50
CA PHE A 21 42.84 -11.24 -12.87
C PHE A 21 44.14 -12.05 -12.97
N ALA A 22 44.96 -12.08 -11.91
CA ALA A 22 46.24 -12.80 -11.91
C ALA A 22 46.07 -14.32 -11.79
N ARG A 23 44.98 -14.77 -11.16
CA ARG A 23 44.67 -16.19 -10.96
C ARG A 23 43.94 -16.85 -12.14
N ASN A 24 43.50 -16.07 -13.13
CA ASN A 24 42.70 -16.58 -14.23
C ASN A 24 43.54 -17.43 -15.21
N ARG A 25 43.19 -18.72 -15.35
CA ARG A 25 43.82 -19.66 -16.31
C ARG A 25 43.81 -19.14 -17.75
N PHE A 26 42.79 -18.36 -18.12
CA PHE A 26 42.68 -17.75 -19.43
C PHE A 26 43.08 -16.28 -19.36
N HIS A 27 44.36 -16.02 -19.63
CA HIS A 27 44.90 -14.67 -19.64
C HIS A 27 44.26 -13.83 -20.75
N VAL A 28 43.91 -12.60 -20.41
CA VAL A 28 43.30 -11.66 -21.35
C VAL A 28 44.40 -11.11 -22.27
N GLN A 29 44.33 -11.39 -23.56
CA GLN A 29 45.31 -10.89 -24.55
C GLN A 29 45.30 -9.37 -24.72
N LYS A 30 44.16 -8.72 -24.46
CA LYS A 30 43.99 -7.26 -24.52
C LYS A 30 43.33 -6.75 -23.25
N LYS A 31 44.10 -6.07 -22.39
CA LYS A 31 43.59 -5.51 -21.13
C LYS A 31 42.42 -4.55 -21.42
N TRP A 32 41.25 -4.91 -20.92
CA TRP A 32 40.08 -4.04 -20.87
C TRP A 32 39.97 -3.51 -19.43
N PRO A 33 39.54 -2.27 -19.17
CA PRO A 33 39.20 -1.21 -20.10
C PRO A 33 40.45 -0.57 -20.74
N PRO A 34 40.34 -0.09 -22.00
CA PRO A 34 41.38 0.76 -22.56
C PRO A 34 41.51 2.03 -21.71
N SER A 35 42.75 2.49 -21.51
CA SER A 35 43.11 3.77 -20.90
C SER A 35 42.46 4.91 -21.68
N LEU A 36 41.31 5.42 -21.21
CA LEU A 36 40.56 6.48 -21.91
C LEU A 36 41.37 7.77 -22.11
N ARG A 37 42.42 7.97 -21.31
CA ARG A 37 43.32 9.13 -21.37
C ARG A 37 44.36 9.04 -22.50
N GLU A 38 44.63 7.85 -23.01
CA GLU A 38 45.62 7.61 -24.08
C GLU A 38 44.95 7.58 -25.47
N LEU A 39 43.61 7.65 -25.52
CA LEU A 39 42.85 7.64 -26.76
C LEU A 39 42.68 9.05 -27.31
N THR A 40 42.68 9.18 -28.63
CA THR A 40 42.29 10.43 -29.31
C THR A 40 40.86 10.82 -28.93
N GLU A 41 40.59 12.12 -28.78
CA GLU A 41 39.27 12.66 -28.41
C GLU A 41 38.12 12.11 -29.28
N LYS A 42 38.36 11.97 -30.59
CA LYS A 42 37.39 11.37 -31.54
C LYS A 42 37.03 9.93 -31.20
N GLN A 43 38.00 9.14 -30.72
CA GLN A 43 37.77 7.76 -30.29
C GLN A 43 37.05 7.73 -28.93
N GLN A 44 37.46 8.59 -27.99
CA GLN A 44 36.79 8.74 -26.70
C GLN A 44 35.29 9.07 -26.87
N PHE A 45 34.96 10.05 -27.72
CA PHE A 45 33.57 10.42 -28.00
C PHE A 45 32.73 9.25 -28.55
N ARG A 46 33.32 8.41 -29.41
CA ARG A 46 32.66 7.20 -29.94
C ARG A 46 32.38 6.18 -28.84
N PHE A 47 33.33 5.97 -27.93
CA PHE A 47 33.15 5.06 -26.79
C PHE A 47 32.08 5.58 -25.82
N GLU A 48 32.12 6.87 -25.48
CA GLU A 48 31.11 7.51 -24.64
C GLU A 48 29.71 7.37 -25.24
N ARG A 49 29.55 7.66 -26.54
CA ARG A 49 28.26 7.52 -27.23
C ARG A 49 27.76 6.07 -27.21
N LYS A 50 28.64 5.10 -27.45
CA LYS A 50 28.30 3.66 -27.40
C LYS A 50 27.93 3.23 -25.98
N PHE A 51 28.64 3.71 -24.97
CA PHE A 51 28.39 3.42 -23.56
C PHE A 51 27.04 3.99 -23.10
N LYS A 52 26.77 5.28 -23.38
CA LYS A 52 25.49 5.94 -23.07
C LYS A 52 24.30 5.21 -23.69
N ARG A 53 24.42 4.78 -24.96
CA ARG A 53 23.38 3.96 -25.64
C ARG A 53 23.14 2.63 -24.93
N ARG A 54 24.20 1.93 -24.53
CA ARG A 54 24.09 0.64 -23.83
C ARG A 54 23.51 0.77 -22.43
N ILE A 55 23.86 1.82 -21.67
CA ILE A 55 23.25 2.09 -20.37
C ILE A 55 21.75 2.33 -20.53
N LYS A 56 21.36 3.19 -21.48
CA LYS A 56 19.94 3.47 -21.75
C LYS A 56 19.17 2.20 -22.13
N ALA A 57 19.74 1.33 -22.97
CA ALA A 57 19.11 0.06 -23.33
C ALA A 57 18.99 -0.89 -22.11
N LYS A 58 19.99 -0.90 -21.22
CA LYS A 58 19.97 -1.73 -20.01
C LYS A 58 18.97 -1.21 -18.96
N SER A 59 18.76 0.11 -18.87
CA SER A 59 17.83 0.71 -17.91
C SER A 59 16.36 0.58 -18.31
N ILE A 60 16.04 0.39 -19.60
CA ILE A 60 14.66 0.19 -20.09
C ILE A 60 14.12 -1.20 -19.71
N ARG A 61 14.95 -2.25 -19.80
CA ARG A 61 14.57 -3.64 -19.50
C ARG A 61 13.99 -3.89 -18.09
N PRO A 62 14.52 -3.34 -16.98
CA PRO A 62 13.99 -3.59 -15.65
C PRO A 62 12.66 -2.90 -15.35
N MET A 63 12.17 -1.98 -16.18
CA MET A 63 10.92 -1.27 -15.90
C MET A 63 9.70 -2.19 -15.99
N TRP A 64 9.62 -3.05 -17.01
CA TRP A 64 8.51 -3.98 -17.18
C TRP A 64 8.33 -4.93 -15.99
N ASN A 65 9.44 -5.49 -15.49
CA ASN A 65 9.42 -6.37 -14.32
C ASN A 65 9.05 -5.63 -13.02
N LYS A 66 9.35 -4.33 -12.93
CA LYS A 66 8.91 -3.51 -11.79
C LYS A 66 7.41 -3.25 -11.85
N TRP A 67 6.89 -2.86 -13.01
CA TRP A 67 5.47 -2.60 -13.22
C TRP A 67 4.61 -3.83 -12.98
N THR A 68 4.99 -4.98 -13.54
CA THR A 68 4.27 -6.24 -13.31
C THR A 68 4.25 -6.62 -11.84
N LYS A 69 5.36 -6.45 -11.11
CA LYS A 69 5.38 -6.67 -9.65
C LYS A 69 4.45 -5.71 -8.92
N ILE A 70 4.46 -4.42 -9.25
CA ILE A 70 3.54 -3.44 -8.64
C ILE A 70 2.08 -3.85 -8.88
N VAL A 71 1.73 -4.23 -10.11
CA VAL A 71 0.38 -4.69 -10.46
C VAL A 71 0.02 -5.97 -9.72
N GLN A 72 0.93 -6.93 -9.61
CA GLN A 72 0.71 -8.17 -8.86
C GLN A 72 0.43 -7.89 -7.38
N TRP A 73 1.28 -7.08 -6.73
CA TRP A 73 1.08 -6.70 -5.33
C TRP A 73 -0.18 -5.85 -5.13
N SER A 74 -0.51 -4.97 -6.08
CA SER A 74 -1.75 -4.20 -6.07
C SER A 74 -2.98 -5.10 -6.15
N LEU A 75 -2.97 -6.10 -7.04
CA LEU A 75 -4.09 -7.03 -7.20
C LEU A 75 -4.27 -7.91 -5.96
N ILE A 76 -3.16 -8.45 -5.42
CA ILE A 76 -3.19 -9.23 -4.18
C ILE A 76 -3.75 -8.37 -3.04
N SER A 77 -3.23 -7.15 -2.87
CA SER A 77 -3.71 -6.22 -1.85
C SER A 77 -5.18 -5.88 -2.04
N PHE A 78 -5.62 -5.65 -3.27
CA PHE A 78 -7.01 -5.35 -3.59
C PHE A 78 -7.95 -6.50 -3.19
N ILE A 79 -7.60 -7.74 -3.56
CA ILE A 79 -8.38 -8.93 -3.22
C ILE A 79 -8.41 -9.13 -1.69
N VAL A 80 -7.29 -8.93 -0.99
CA VAL A 80 -7.23 -9.04 0.47
C VAL A 80 -8.11 -7.99 1.13
N VAL A 81 -8.02 -6.72 0.71
CA VAL A 81 -8.86 -5.65 1.26
C VAL A 81 -10.34 -5.92 0.99
N TYR A 82 -10.69 -6.33 -0.22
CA TYR A 82 -12.07 -6.69 -0.58
C TYR A 82 -12.57 -7.87 0.28
N GLY A 83 -11.80 -8.94 0.38
CA GLY A 83 -12.12 -10.11 1.20
C GLY A 83 -12.35 -9.74 2.66
N VAL A 84 -11.39 -9.03 3.24
CA VAL A 84 -11.44 -8.68 4.67
C VAL A 84 -12.55 -7.67 4.96
N LEU A 85 -12.70 -6.60 4.17
CA LEU A 85 -13.54 -5.45 4.52
C LEU A 85 -14.96 -5.49 3.91
N PHE A 86 -15.12 -6.08 2.73
CA PHE A 86 -16.37 -5.98 1.94
C PHE A 86 -17.03 -7.33 1.62
N HIS A 87 -16.30 -8.44 1.68
CA HIS A 87 -16.86 -9.73 1.32
C HIS A 87 -17.76 -10.29 2.44
N ASP A 88 -19.00 -10.59 2.11
CA ASP A 88 -20.01 -11.10 3.03
C ASP A 88 -19.93 -12.63 3.11
N PHE A 89 -19.05 -13.13 3.98
CA PHE A 89 -18.87 -14.57 4.23
C PHE A 89 -20.08 -15.25 4.87
N SER A 90 -21.09 -14.50 5.34
CA SER A 90 -22.31 -15.09 5.92
C SER A 90 -23.20 -15.77 4.86
N LYS A 91 -23.08 -15.38 3.59
CA LYS A 91 -23.90 -15.91 2.47
C LYS A 91 -23.15 -16.93 1.61
N ASP A 92 -21.91 -17.26 1.95
CA ASP A 92 -21.10 -18.21 1.19
C ASP A 92 -21.50 -19.66 1.53
N PRO A 93 -21.94 -20.47 0.54
CA PRO A 93 -22.28 -21.88 0.76
C PRO A 93 -21.09 -22.76 1.20
N MET A 94 -19.85 -22.28 1.06
CA MET A 94 -18.63 -23.00 1.46
C MET A 94 -18.14 -22.65 2.88
N ASN A 95 -18.85 -21.80 3.63
CA ASN A 95 -18.45 -21.43 4.99
C ASN A 95 -18.77 -22.56 5.99
N PRO A 96 -17.78 -23.10 6.75
CA PRO A 96 -18.01 -24.15 7.75
C PRO A 96 -18.86 -23.68 8.94
N ARG A 97 -19.01 -22.37 9.16
CA ARG A 97 -19.86 -21.77 10.21
C ARG A 97 -20.87 -20.82 9.56
N GLN A 98 -22.00 -21.38 9.11
CA GLN A 98 -23.06 -20.65 8.43
C GLN A 98 -23.55 -19.48 9.30
N GLY A 99 -23.51 -18.25 8.76
CA GLY A 99 -24.03 -17.04 9.41
C GLY A 99 -23.00 -16.16 10.14
N GLU A 100 -21.82 -16.67 10.51
CA GLU A 100 -20.80 -15.87 11.21
C GLU A 100 -19.85 -15.15 10.25
N GLN A 101 -19.64 -13.83 10.44
CA GLN A 101 -18.66 -13.03 9.71
C GLN A 101 -17.32 -13.01 10.45
N PRO A 102 -16.27 -13.70 9.96
CA PRO A 102 -15.02 -13.90 10.71
C PRO A 102 -14.21 -12.62 10.91
N PHE A 103 -14.48 -11.55 10.16
CA PHE A 103 -13.71 -10.29 10.20
C PHE A 103 -14.48 -9.09 10.75
N GLU A 104 -15.69 -9.29 11.30
CA GLU A 104 -16.57 -8.20 11.72
C GLU A 104 -15.91 -7.26 12.74
N GLY A 105 -15.21 -7.83 13.75
CA GLY A 105 -14.48 -7.04 14.74
C GLY A 105 -13.30 -6.24 14.16
N LEU A 106 -12.64 -6.75 13.11
CA LEU A 106 -11.56 -6.03 12.43
C LEU A 106 -12.11 -4.86 11.62
N ARG A 107 -13.26 -5.05 10.95
CA ARG A 107 -13.94 -3.98 10.20
C ARG A 107 -14.37 -2.86 11.13
N GLN A 108 -15.03 -3.18 12.24
CA GLN A 108 -15.51 -2.20 13.21
C GLN A 108 -14.35 -1.40 13.82
N ARG A 109 -13.23 -2.06 14.16
CA ARG A 109 -12.02 -1.37 14.63
C ARG A 109 -11.42 -0.44 13.58
N MET A 110 -11.35 -0.88 12.32
CA MET A 110 -10.84 -0.06 11.22
C MET A 110 -11.72 1.16 10.96
N TRP A 111 -13.04 0.97 10.88
CA TRP A 111 -14.00 2.06 10.68
C TRP A 111 -14.07 3.00 11.88
N GLY A 112 -13.88 2.51 13.11
CA GLY A 112 -13.75 3.36 14.30
C GLY A 112 -12.49 4.22 14.28
N LEU A 113 -11.34 3.65 13.88
CA LEU A 113 -10.11 4.42 13.73
C LEU A 113 -10.22 5.45 12.60
N LEU A 114 -10.70 5.04 11.41
CA LEU A 114 -10.92 5.94 10.27
C LEU A 114 -11.91 7.05 10.61
N GLY A 115 -13.04 6.71 11.25
CA GLY A 115 -14.05 7.67 11.69
C GLY A 115 -13.47 8.72 12.63
N ASN A 116 -12.65 8.32 13.60
CA ASN A 116 -11.97 9.26 14.49
C ASN A 116 -11.01 10.19 13.71
N PHE A 117 -10.24 9.68 12.75
CA PHE A 117 -9.35 10.53 11.93
C PHE A 117 -10.10 11.53 11.05
N TYR A 118 -11.24 11.16 10.46
CA TYR A 118 -12.04 12.07 9.63
C TYR A 118 -12.86 13.08 10.46
N THR A 119 -13.47 12.67 11.57
CA THR A 119 -14.32 13.57 12.40
C THR A 119 -13.55 14.72 13.04
N HIS A 120 -12.26 14.55 13.36
CA HIS A 120 -11.42 15.66 13.84
C HIS A 120 -11.26 16.80 12.81
N THR A 121 -11.36 16.50 11.50
CA THR A 121 -11.30 17.51 10.44
C THR A 121 -12.61 18.29 10.30
N GLU A 122 -13.75 17.63 10.55
CA GLU A 122 -15.06 18.30 10.54
C GLU A 122 -15.24 19.23 11.74
N THR A 123 -14.75 18.87 12.93
CA THR A 123 -14.81 19.76 14.10
C THR A 123 -13.94 21.01 13.93
N ALA A 124 -12.79 20.89 13.24
CA ALA A 124 -11.96 22.05 12.90
C ALA A 124 -12.64 22.97 11.86
N PHE A 125 -13.39 22.40 10.91
CA PHE A 125 -14.10 23.17 9.88
C PHE A 125 -15.42 23.78 10.41
N LYS A 126 -16.13 23.08 11.31
CA LYS A 126 -17.40 23.51 11.90
C LYS A 126 -17.19 24.46 13.10
N GLY A 127 -16.05 24.38 13.78
CA GLY A 127 -15.66 25.28 14.88
C GLY A 127 -15.25 26.69 14.43
N ALA A 128 -14.84 26.87 13.18
CA ALA A 128 -14.48 28.18 12.62
C ALA A 128 -15.70 28.99 12.09
N GLY A 129 -16.88 28.38 12.00
CA GLY A 129 -18.09 28.99 11.42
C GLY A 129 -19.30 29.13 12.36
N ALA A 130 -19.24 28.60 13.58
CA ALA A 130 -20.40 28.54 14.49
C ALA A 130 -20.56 29.75 15.43
N VAL A 131 -20.00 30.92 15.07
CA VAL A 131 -20.28 32.19 15.75
C VAL A 131 -21.02 33.13 14.79
N ARG A 132 -22.25 32.76 14.42
CA ARG A 132 -23.24 33.74 13.95
C ARG A 132 -24.63 33.26 14.35
N GLY A 133 -25.18 33.95 15.33
CA GLY A 133 -26.29 33.48 16.14
C GLY A 133 -27.64 33.43 15.44
N VAL A 134 -28.50 32.58 15.97
CA VAL A 134 -29.95 32.80 16.01
C VAL A 134 -30.40 32.39 17.41
N ARG A 135 -30.91 33.38 18.16
CA ARG A 135 -31.50 33.25 19.49
C ARG A 135 -32.97 32.87 19.30
N ALA A 136 -33.38 31.68 19.71
CA ALA A 136 -34.79 31.33 19.89
C ALA A 136 -35.20 31.59 21.36
N PRO A 137 -36.32 32.29 21.65
CA PRO A 137 -36.78 32.49 23.01
C PRO A 137 -37.89 31.51 23.41
N GLY A 138 -37.88 31.11 24.70
CA GLY A 138 -39.01 30.61 25.49
C GLY A 138 -39.24 29.10 25.40
N SER A 139 -38.83 28.25 26.34
CA SER A 139 -39.25 28.05 27.75
C SER A 139 -40.73 27.65 27.92
N ALA A 140 -41.00 26.38 28.22
CA ALA A 140 -41.74 25.94 29.43
C ALA A 140 -42.00 24.41 29.42
N LEU A 141 -41.27 23.72 30.30
CA LEU A 141 -41.73 22.68 31.25
C LEU A 141 -42.69 21.59 30.73
N GLU A 142 -42.13 20.41 30.44
CA GLU A 142 -42.78 19.14 30.74
C GLU A 142 -42.30 18.67 32.12
N GLU A 143 -43.21 18.32 33.02
CA GLU A 143 -43.04 17.21 33.96
C GLU A 143 -44.41 16.76 34.53
N PRO A 144 -44.51 15.52 35.03
CA PRO A 144 -45.64 14.62 34.79
C PRO A 144 -46.44 14.30 36.05
N GLU A 145 -47.63 13.69 35.89
CA GLU A 145 -48.30 12.74 36.81
C GLU A 145 -49.68 12.43 36.18
N GLY A 146 -50.15 11.19 36.04
CA GLY A 146 -50.29 10.25 37.13
C GLY A 146 -51.74 10.22 37.60
N ARG A 147 -52.55 9.34 36.99
CA ARG A 147 -53.61 8.56 37.66
C ARG A 147 -54.80 9.32 38.30
N ASN A 148 -55.99 9.14 37.71
CA ASN A 148 -57.25 8.68 38.35
C ASN A 148 -58.50 9.22 37.62
N SER A 149 -59.30 8.32 37.05
CA SER A 149 -60.77 8.47 36.90
C SER A 149 -61.39 8.50 38.32
N PRO A 150 -62.63 9.01 38.56
CA PRO A 150 -63.85 8.70 37.81
C PRO A 150 -64.94 9.82 37.81
N THR A 151 -66.16 9.45 37.39
CA THR A 151 -67.48 10.08 37.71
C THR A 151 -67.80 11.44 37.08
N ARG A 152 -69.03 11.82 36.72
CA ARG A 152 -70.37 11.21 36.60
C ARG A 152 -71.26 12.36 36.08
N GLN A 153 -72.14 12.04 35.12
CA GLN A 153 -73.45 12.63 34.82
C GLN A 153 -73.72 14.12 35.13
N SER A 154 -74.19 14.83 34.10
CA SER A 154 -75.53 15.45 34.06
C SER A 154 -75.81 15.99 32.66
#